data_AF-A0A1G1YS10-F1
#
_entry.id   AF-A0A1G1YS10-F1
#
_cell.length_a   1.000
_cell.length_b   1.000
_cell.length_c   1.000
_cell.angle_alpha   90.00
_cell.angle_beta   90.00
_cell.angle_gamma   90.00
#
_symmetry.space_group_name_H-M   'P 1'
#
loop_
_entity.id
_entity.type
_entity.pdbx_description
1 polymer ?
#
loop_
_entity_poly.entity_id
_entity_poly.type
_entity_poly.pdbx_seq_one_letter_code
_entity_poly.pdbx_strand_id
1 'polypeptide(L)'
;MEKNKRIVFLLREIADFLDIQGVAFKPAAYRRAAQSLEELNVNVSGIYKKEGLKGVKKVKGVGQSIAEKIEEYIKTRRITYHKELQEKTIIRQIVTHFFETKGVSLDALKKSARKRNIVYGRFAKSARELFDLAGSMQRAEAAIIKVAEWAKTRNLDYSLETVLKKWLELDTLKPKPVVKKAFYRGDPMVWSETKKKWFVIKDGEWLEFAGEEEDIEWRTMK
;
A
#
# COMPACT_ATOMS: atom_id res chain seq x y z
N MET A 1 -2.13 -20.03 29.40
CA MET A 1 -1.29 -19.29 28.43
C MET A 1 -0.22 -20.21 27.90
N GLU A 2 -0.24 -20.49 26.60
CA GLU A 2 0.75 -21.37 25.97
C GLU A 2 2.16 -20.74 26.05
N LYS A 3 3.14 -21.57 26.41
CA LYS A 3 4.52 -21.15 26.70
C LYS A 3 5.16 -20.56 25.44
N ASN A 4 5.95 -19.50 25.60
CA ASN A 4 6.76 -18.84 24.55
C ASN A 4 6.01 -18.29 23.32
N LYS A 5 4.70 -18.53 23.16
CA LYS A 5 3.84 -18.16 22.03
C LYS A 5 4.13 -16.78 21.44
N ARG A 6 4.19 -15.75 22.29
CA ARG A 6 4.36 -14.37 21.82
C ARG A 6 5.77 -14.10 21.27
N ILE A 7 6.80 -14.72 21.84
CA ILE A 7 8.18 -14.61 21.34
C ILE A 7 8.29 -15.34 20.00
N VAL A 8 7.73 -16.55 19.91
CA VAL A 8 7.67 -17.34 18.68
C VAL A 8 7.00 -16.53 17.56
N PHE A 9 5.85 -15.93 17.84
CA PHE A 9 5.13 -15.06 16.90
C PHE A 9 6.00 -13.89 16.41
N LEU A 10 6.61 -13.13 17.32
CA LEU A 10 7.45 -11.98 16.95
C LEU A 10 8.68 -12.39 16.12
N LEU A 11 9.31 -13.52 16.44
CA LEU A 11 10.45 -14.02 15.67
C LEU A 11 10.03 -14.48 14.27
N ARG A 12 8.85 -15.09 14.12
CA ARG A 12 8.27 -15.42 12.81
C ARG A 12 7.99 -14.17 11.99
N GLU A 13 7.35 -13.16 12.58
CA GLU A 13 7.11 -11.88 11.90
C GLU A 13 8.41 -11.19 11.46
N ILE A 14 9.46 -11.20 12.30
CA ILE A 14 10.78 -10.69 11.89
C ILE A 14 11.30 -11.44 10.65
N ALA A 15 11.15 -12.76 10.60
CA ALA A 15 11.56 -13.54 9.43
C ALA A 15 10.79 -13.12 8.18
N ASP A 16 9.47 -12.94 8.29
CA ASP A 16 8.61 -12.58 7.17
C ASP A 16 8.93 -11.17 6.65
N PHE A 17 9.16 -10.19 7.55
CA PHE A 17 9.61 -8.86 7.14
C PHE A 17 10.97 -8.88 6.44
N LEU A 18 11.89 -9.72 6.89
CA LEU A 18 13.20 -9.87 6.26
C LEU A 18 13.12 -10.54 4.87
N ASP A 19 12.21 -11.50 4.70
CA ASP A 19 11.91 -12.11 3.39
C ASP A 19 11.34 -11.09 2.42
N ILE A 20 10.37 -10.27 2.86
CA ILE A 20 9.84 -9.17 2.05
C ILE A 20 10.98 -8.25 1.61
N GLN A 21 11.95 -7.97 2.49
CA GLN A 21 13.15 -7.17 2.19
C GLN A 21 14.17 -7.87 1.29
N GLY A 22 14.01 -9.16 1.00
CA GLY A 22 14.95 -9.94 0.19
C GLY A 22 16.28 -10.21 0.91
N VAL A 23 16.28 -10.25 2.24
CA VAL A 23 17.49 -10.49 3.04
C VAL A 23 17.79 -11.99 3.07
N ALA A 24 18.96 -12.39 2.55
CA ALA A 24 19.38 -13.78 2.56
C ALA A 24 19.76 -14.28 3.97
N PHE A 25 19.56 -15.58 4.22
CA PHE A 25 19.99 -16.37 5.39
C PHE A 25 19.37 -16.00 6.76
N LYS A 26 19.17 -14.71 7.06
CA LYS A 26 18.61 -14.26 8.35
C LYS A 26 17.18 -14.78 8.60
N PRO A 27 16.22 -14.72 7.65
CA PRO A 27 14.87 -15.24 7.84
C PRO A 27 14.87 -16.70 8.35
N ALA A 28 15.68 -17.55 7.72
CA ALA A 28 15.82 -18.95 8.11
C ALA A 28 16.37 -19.13 9.53
N ALA A 29 17.25 -18.24 10.00
CA ALA A 29 17.75 -18.28 11.38
C ALA A 29 16.65 -17.91 12.39
N TYR A 30 15.85 -16.88 12.11
CA TYR A 30 14.71 -16.49 12.94
C TYR A 30 13.64 -17.59 13.01
N ARG A 31 13.32 -18.24 11.89
CA ARG A 31 12.39 -19.39 11.85
C ARG A 31 12.88 -20.56 12.68
N ARG A 32 14.17 -20.92 12.57
CA ARG A 32 14.78 -21.99 13.38
C ARG A 32 14.75 -21.69 14.88
N ALA A 33 15.03 -20.44 15.27
CA ALA A 33 14.91 -20.02 16.66
C ALA A 33 13.46 -20.07 17.15
N ALA A 34 12.50 -19.60 16.35
CA ALA A 34 11.08 -19.64 16.68
C ALA A 34 10.59 -21.08 16.88
N GLN A 35 10.96 -22.00 15.97
CA GLN A 35 10.63 -23.42 16.08
C GLN A 35 11.23 -24.03 17.36
N SER A 36 12.51 -23.78 17.63
CA SER A 36 13.17 -24.34 18.82
C SER A 36 12.56 -23.82 20.14
N LEU A 37 12.01 -22.60 20.14
CA LEU A 37 11.30 -22.04 21.30
C LEU A 37 9.87 -22.58 21.46
N GLU A 38 9.23 -22.95 20.36
CA GLU A 38 7.90 -23.56 20.34
C GLU A 38 7.94 -25.01 20.85
N GLU A 39 8.97 -25.77 20.47
CA GLU A 39 9.23 -27.14 20.92
C GLU A 39 9.77 -27.20 22.38
N LEU A 40 10.10 -26.05 22.96
CA LEU A 40 10.69 -25.99 24.30
C LEU A 40 9.65 -26.31 25.38
N ASN A 41 9.88 -27.38 26.14
CA ASN A 41 9.00 -27.78 27.26
C ASN A 41 8.92 -26.75 28.41
N VAL A 42 9.90 -25.85 28.48
CA VAL A 42 9.99 -24.81 29.52
C VAL A 42 9.81 -23.41 28.92
N ASN A 43 9.39 -22.46 29.75
CA ASN A 43 9.31 -21.07 29.32
C ASN A 43 10.72 -20.47 29.24
N VAL A 44 11.07 -19.81 28.14
CA VAL A 44 12.39 -19.19 27.94
C VAL A 44 12.67 -18.09 28.97
N SER A 45 11.64 -17.40 29.47
CA SER A 45 11.77 -16.47 30.59
C SER A 45 12.25 -17.16 31.87
N GLY A 46 11.89 -18.44 32.07
CA GLY A 46 12.37 -19.25 33.18
C GLY A 46 13.85 -19.58 33.05
N ILE A 47 14.30 -19.92 31.83
CA ILE A 47 15.74 -20.13 31.53
C ILE A 47 16.51 -18.84 31.77
N TYR A 48 16.00 -17.71 31.27
CA TYR A 48 16.63 -16.41 31.45
C TYR A 48 16.76 -16.02 32.93
N LYS A 49 15.74 -16.29 33.76
CA LYS A 49 15.83 -16.03 35.20
C LYS A 49 16.92 -16.85 35.91
N LYS A 50 17.19 -18.08 35.45
CA LYS A 50 18.17 -18.99 36.08
C LYS A 50 19.60 -18.76 35.58
N GLU A 51 19.76 -18.58 34.29
CA GLU A 51 21.06 -18.62 33.60
C GLU A 51 21.37 -17.35 32.80
N GLY A 52 20.48 -16.35 32.85
CA GLY A 52 20.60 -15.11 32.09
C GLY A 52 20.63 -15.35 30.57
N LEU A 53 21.32 -14.45 29.87
CA LEU A 53 21.50 -14.51 28.43
C LEU A 53 22.24 -15.79 27.98
N LYS A 54 23.16 -16.30 28.81
CA LYS A 54 23.92 -17.53 28.52
C LYS A 54 22.98 -18.73 28.37
N GLY A 55 21.99 -18.86 29.25
CA GLY A 55 20.99 -19.93 29.16
C GLY A 55 20.13 -19.84 27.91
N VAL A 56 19.67 -18.63 27.57
CA VAL A 56 18.87 -18.41 26.35
C VAL A 56 19.66 -18.78 25.09
N LYS A 57 20.95 -18.48 25.04
CA LYS A 57 21.84 -18.82 23.92
C LYS A 57 22.12 -20.33 23.78
N LYS A 58 21.90 -21.14 24.83
CA LYS A 58 22.01 -22.60 24.74
C LYS A 58 20.84 -23.25 23.99
N VAL A 59 19.74 -22.52 23.80
CA VAL A 59 18.61 -23.01 23.00
C VAL A 59 19.07 -23.20 21.55
N LYS A 60 18.81 -24.38 20.98
CA LYS A 60 19.17 -24.71 19.60
C LYS A 60 18.62 -23.63 18.65
N GLY A 61 19.43 -23.20 17.67
CA GLY A 61 19.02 -22.17 16.71
C GLY A 61 19.02 -20.73 17.24
N VAL A 62 19.21 -20.50 18.55
CA VAL A 62 19.26 -19.15 19.14
C VAL A 62 20.71 -18.66 19.21
N GLY A 63 21.11 -17.87 18.22
CA GLY A 63 22.39 -17.17 18.23
C GLY A 63 22.40 -15.93 19.13
N GLN A 64 23.57 -15.30 19.28
CA GLN A 64 23.79 -14.11 20.13
C GLN A 64 22.75 -13.00 19.87
N SER A 65 22.59 -12.59 18.62
CA SER A 65 21.69 -11.49 18.26
C SER A 65 20.21 -11.80 18.48
N ILE A 66 19.82 -13.07 18.43
CA ILE A 66 18.45 -13.51 18.71
C ILE A 66 18.23 -13.58 20.22
N ALA A 67 19.22 -14.08 20.97
CA ALA A 67 19.18 -14.12 22.43
C ALA A 67 18.99 -12.71 23.03
N GLU A 68 19.71 -11.71 22.51
CA GLU A 68 19.58 -10.31 22.93
C GLU A 68 18.16 -9.76 22.67
N LYS A 69 17.53 -10.11 21.54
CA LYS A 69 16.15 -9.71 21.23
C LYS A 69 15.14 -10.41 22.12
N ILE A 70 15.38 -11.67 22.47
CA ILE A 70 14.56 -12.42 23.43
C ILE A 70 14.67 -11.77 24.81
N GLU A 71 15.89 -11.41 25.25
CA GLU A 71 16.12 -10.69 26.50
C GLU A 71 15.40 -9.33 26.51
N GLU A 72 15.52 -8.55 25.44
CA GLU A 72 14.82 -7.28 25.27
C GLU A 72 13.31 -7.47 25.45
N TYR A 73 12.73 -8.48 24.80
CA TYR A 73 11.32 -8.81 24.96
C TYR A 73 10.95 -9.23 26.39
N ILE A 74 11.79 -10.01 27.06
CA ILE A 74 11.53 -10.40 28.46
C ILE A 74 11.50 -9.17 29.37
N LYS A 75 12.41 -8.21 29.16
CA LYS A 75 12.52 -6.99 29.97
C LYS A 75 11.44 -5.95 29.64
N THR A 76 11.15 -5.73 28.35
CA THR A 76 10.37 -4.57 27.89
C THR A 76 9.02 -4.93 27.27
N ARG A 77 8.78 -6.23 27.03
CA ARG A 77 7.65 -6.76 26.23
C ARG A 77 7.64 -6.31 24.77
N ARG A 78 8.75 -5.76 24.27
CA ARG A 78 8.92 -5.26 22.91
C ARG A 78 10.26 -5.71 22.34
N ILE A 79 10.36 -5.75 21.02
CA ILE A 79 11.61 -5.96 20.30
C ILE A 79 11.76 -4.77 19.36
N THR A 80 12.74 -3.90 19.61
CA THR A 80 12.95 -2.68 18.82
C THR A 80 13.17 -3.02 17.34
N TYR A 81 13.94 -4.08 17.07
CA TYR A 81 14.18 -4.56 15.71
C TYR A 81 12.91 -5.04 14.98
N HIS A 82 11.95 -5.65 15.69
CA HIS A 82 10.66 -6.03 15.10
C HIS A 82 9.87 -4.79 14.69
N LYS A 83 9.79 -3.79 15.57
CA LYS A 83 9.09 -2.52 15.31
C LYS A 83 9.70 -1.79 14.11
N GLU A 84 11.03 -1.70 14.05
CA GLU A 84 11.73 -1.08 12.92
C GLU A 84 11.45 -1.78 11.58
N LEU A 85 11.45 -3.12 11.58
CA LEU A 85 11.15 -3.91 10.38
C LEU A 85 9.70 -3.77 9.96
N GLN A 86 8.76 -3.75 10.92
CA GLN A 86 7.34 -3.53 10.66
C GLN A 86 7.13 -2.17 9.99
N GLU A 87 7.70 -1.11 10.55
CA GLU A 87 7.55 0.25 10.03
C GLU A 87 8.14 0.40 8.61
N LYS A 88 9.34 -0.16 8.38
CA LYS A 88 9.95 -0.20 7.05
C LYS A 88 9.08 -0.96 6.04
N THR A 89 8.44 -2.04 6.48
CA THR A 89 7.58 -2.86 5.62
C THR A 89 6.30 -2.11 5.25
N ILE A 90 5.66 -1.43 6.21
CA ILE A 90 4.48 -0.58 5.97
C ILE A 90 4.81 0.53 4.96
N ILE A 91 5.87 1.29 5.21
CA ILE A 91 6.33 2.35 4.29
C ILE A 91 6.56 1.78 2.90
N ARG A 92 7.22 0.62 2.81
CA ARG A 92 7.49 -0.04 1.53
C ARG A 92 6.20 -0.40 0.79
N GLN A 93 5.21 -0.97 1.48
CA GLN A 93 3.93 -1.35 0.87
C GLN A 93 3.21 -0.12 0.32
N ILE A 94 3.11 0.96 1.11
CA ILE A 94 2.43 2.21 0.68
C ILE A 94 3.08 2.79 -0.56
N VAL A 95 4.41 2.88 -0.57
CA VAL A 95 5.14 3.40 -1.73
C VAL A 95 4.97 2.48 -2.94
N THR A 96 4.98 1.15 -2.73
CA THR A 96 4.75 0.18 -3.82
C THR A 96 3.37 0.37 -4.43
N HIS A 97 2.33 0.42 -3.60
CA HIS A 97 0.96 0.66 -4.04
C HIS A 97 0.81 1.99 -4.78
N PHE A 98 1.44 3.07 -4.28
CA PHE A 98 1.46 4.35 -4.98
C PHE A 98 2.03 4.24 -6.41
N PHE A 99 3.15 3.55 -6.59
CA PHE A 99 3.72 3.36 -7.93
C PHE A 99 2.87 2.44 -8.81
N GLU A 100 2.21 1.43 -8.23
CA GLU A 100 1.25 0.57 -8.95
C GLU A 100 0.07 1.39 -9.51
N THR A 101 -0.48 2.34 -8.74
CA THR A 101 -1.53 3.23 -9.26
C THR A 101 -1.06 4.11 -10.43
N LYS A 102 0.25 4.35 -10.52
CA LYS A 102 0.90 5.02 -11.66
C LYS A 102 1.22 4.09 -12.83
N GLY A 103 0.85 2.81 -12.74
CA GLY A 103 1.17 1.80 -13.74
C GLY A 103 2.63 1.34 -13.74
N VAL A 104 3.36 1.60 -12.64
CA VAL A 104 4.78 1.25 -12.53
C VAL A 104 4.97 0.23 -11.42
N SER A 105 5.33 -1.00 -11.77
CA SER A 105 5.75 -1.98 -10.76
C SER A 105 7.14 -1.62 -10.22
N LEU A 106 7.27 -1.52 -8.89
CA LEU A 106 8.57 -1.29 -8.26
C LEU A 106 9.54 -2.46 -8.44
N ASP A 107 9.03 -3.67 -8.65
CA ASP A 107 9.86 -4.84 -9.00
C ASP A 107 10.46 -4.67 -10.41
N ALA A 108 9.70 -4.10 -11.34
CA ALA A 108 10.20 -3.74 -12.66
C ALA A 108 11.21 -2.57 -12.63
N LEU A 109 11.03 -1.62 -11.70
CA LEU A 109 11.86 -0.42 -11.65
C LEU A 109 13.35 -0.72 -11.39
N LYS A 110 13.73 -1.73 -10.59
CA LYS A 110 15.14 -1.84 -10.14
C LYS A 110 15.69 -3.26 -9.90
N LYS A 111 16.59 -3.65 -10.80
CA LYS A 111 17.55 -4.79 -10.72
C LYS A 111 18.58 -4.71 -9.56
N SER A 112 18.66 -3.62 -8.79
CA SER A 112 19.65 -3.50 -7.69
C SER A 112 19.10 -2.86 -6.40
N ALA A 113 19.47 -3.44 -5.25
CA ALA A 113 19.02 -3.04 -3.92
C ALA A 113 19.32 -1.57 -3.58
N ARG A 114 20.48 -1.04 -4.01
CA ARG A 114 20.88 0.36 -3.76
C ARG A 114 19.90 1.34 -4.39
N LYS A 115 19.56 1.13 -5.66
CA LYS A 115 18.64 2.02 -6.35
C LYS A 115 17.25 1.94 -5.68
N ARG A 116 16.83 0.75 -5.21
CA ARG A 116 15.54 0.51 -4.55
C ARG A 116 15.44 1.32 -3.25
N ASN A 117 16.49 1.31 -2.44
CA ASN A 117 16.56 2.11 -1.20
C ASN A 117 16.42 3.62 -1.44
N ILE A 118 17.02 4.15 -2.52
CA ILE A 118 16.90 5.57 -2.87
C ILE A 118 15.45 5.95 -3.18
N VAL A 119 14.71 5.10 -3.90
CA VAL A 119 13.31 5.38 -4.24
C VAL A 119 12.45 5.37 -3.00
N TYR A 120 12.49 4.29 -2.21
CA TYR A 120 11.72 4.23 -0.98
C TYR A 120 12.08 5.36 0.00
N GLY A 121 13.36 5.70 0.10
CA GLY A 121 13.83 6.81 0.95
C GLY A 121 13.21 8.16 0.59
N ARG A 122 13.01 8.46 -0.70
CA ARG A 122 12.38 9.71 -1.16
C ARG A 122 10.93 9.86 -0.71
N PHE A 123 10.20 8.75 -0.64
CA PHE A 123 8.77 8.74 -0.31
C PHE A 123 8.49 8.33 1.14
N ALA A 124 9.52 7.94 1.90
CA ALA A 124 9.36 7.39 3.25
C ALA A 124 8.64 8.34 4.22
N LYS A 125 8.95 9.64 4.15
CA LYS A 125 8.31 10.66 5.00
C LYS A 125 6.80 10.72 4.73
N SER A 126 6.41 10.98 3.47
CA SER A 126 5.00 11.10 3.10
C SER A 126 4.23 9.80 3.29
N ALA A 127 4.86 8.64 3.07
CA ALA A 127 4.25 7.34 3.33
C ALA A 127 3.98 7.11 4.82
N ARG A 128 4.91 7.50 5.70
CA ARG A 128 4.71 7.44 7.15
C ARG A 128 3.57 8.36 7.59
N GLU A 129 3.62 9.62 7.19
CA GLU A 129 2.57 10.60 7.50
C GLU A 129 1.19 10.12 7.02
N LEU A 130 1.13 9.50 5.83
CA LEU A 130 -0.10 8.95 5.30
C LEU A 130 -0.61 7.77 6.13
N PHE A 131 0.28 6.86 6.54
CA PHE A 131 -0.10 5.74 7.39
C PHE A 131 -0.61 6.20 8.76
N ASP A 132 0.08 7.15 9.38
CA ASP A 132 -0.28 7.72 10.68
C ASP A 132 -1.66 8.38 10.61
N LEU A 133 -1.93 9.11 9.53
CA LEU A 133 -3.22 9.78 9.28
C LEU A 133 -4.34 8.78 8.96
N ALA A 134 -4.03 7.71 8.21
CA ALA A 134 -4.98 6.68 7.83
C ALA A 134 -5.33 5.70 8.97
N GLY A 135 -4.37 5.43 9.86
CA GLY A 135 -4.47 4.47 10.96
C GLY A 135 -4.47 3.00 10.53
N SER A 136 -4.49 2.70 9.23
CA SER A 136 -4.45 1.34 8.69
C SER A 136 -3.97 1.32 7.24
N MET A 137 -3.43 0.18 6.81
CA MET A 137 -2.94 0.00 5.44
C MET A 137 -4.06 0.16 4.41
N GLN A 138 -5.22 -0.44 4.69
CA GLN A 138 -6.38 -0.43 3.81
C GLN A 138 -6.89 1.00 3.54
N ARG A 139 -6.93 1.85 4.57
CA ARG A 139 -7.34 3.25 4.42
C ARG A 139 -6.30 4.08 3.66
N ALA A 140 -5.00 3.81 3.86
CA ALA A 140 -3.95 4.46 3.11
C ALA A 140 -4.02 4.11 1.62
N GLU A 141 -4.22 2.84 1.27
CA GLU A 141 -4.40 2.38 -0.12
C GLU A 141 -5.64 3.00 -0.75
N ALA A 142 -6.78 2.96 -0.07
CA ALA A 142 -8.02 3.57 -0.56
C ALA A 142 -7.87 5.08 -0.85
N ALA A 143 -7.14 5.81 0.01
CA ALA A 143 -6.85 7.22 -0.22
C ALA A 143 -5.98 7.45 -1.46
N ILE A 144 -4.95 6.62 -1.67
CA ILE A 144 -4.10 6.67 -2.86
C ILE A 144 -4.94 6.40 -4.12
N ILE A 145 -5.79 5.37 -4.12
CA ILE A 145 -6.66 5.00 -5.24
C ILE A 145 -7.59 6.16 -5.60
N LYS A 146 -8.32 6.71 -4.62
CA LYS A 146 -9.24 7.85 -4.85
C LYS A 146 -8.54 9.03 -5.53
N VAL A 147 -7.36 9.40 -5.03
CA VAL A 147 -6.59 10.52 -5.59
C VAL A 147 -6.06 10.17 -6.99
N ALA A 148 -5.60 8.93 -7.20
CA ALA A 148 -5.13 8.47 -8.49
C ALA A 148 -6.23 8.53 -9.57
N GLU A 149 -7.43 8.04 -9.27
CA GLU A 149 -8.58 8.08 -10.20
C GLU A 149 -9.01 9.52 -10.52
N TRP A 150 -9.09 10.36 -9.49
CA TRP A 150 -9.42 11.78 -9.64
C TRP A 150 -8.38 12.51 -10.52
N ALA A 151 -7.10 12.27 -10.29
CA ALA A 151 -6.00 12.90 -11.03
C ALA A 151 -5.93 12.40 -12.48
N LYS A 152 -6.05 11.09 -12.68
CA LYS A 152 -6.00 10.44 -14.01
C LYS A 152 -7.08 10.97 -14.95
N THR A 153 -8.32 11.12 -14.46
CA THR A 153 -9.42 11.67 -15.28
C THR A 153 -9.29 13.16 -15.60
N ARG A 154 -8.34 13.85 -14.97
CA ARG A 154 -8.06 15.28 -15.20
C ARG A 154 -6.69 15.52 -15.84
N ASN A 155 -5.99 14.44 -16.23
CA ASN A 155 -4.63 14.50 -16.74
C ASN A 155 -3.66 15.26 -15.81
N LEU A 156 -3.85 15.10 -14.50
CA LEU A 156 -2.99 15.70 -13.46
C LEU A 156 -1.97 14.67 -12.98
N ASP A 157 -0.76 15.13 -12.67
CA ASP A 157 0.16 14.32 -11.86
C ASP A 157 -0.22 14.40 -10.38
N TYR A 158 0.16 13.37 -9.63
CA TYR A 158 -0.08 13.28 -8.19
C TYR A 158 1.10 12.59 -7.49
N SER A 159 1.34 12.96 -6.25
CA SER A 159 2.32 12.32 -5.37
C SER A 159 1.65 11.86 -4.07
N LEU A 160 2.38 11.16 -3.20
CA LEU A 160 1.89 10.90 -1.83
C LEU A 160 1.62 12.21 -1.07
N GLU A 161 2.34 13.28 -1.38
CA GLU A 161 2.06 14.61 -0.80
C GLU A 161 0.74 15.18 -1.31
N THR A 162 0.36 14.92 -2.57
CA THR A 162 -0.97 15.24 -3.08
C THR A 162 -2.06 14.52 -2.28
N VAL A 163 -1.84 13.24 -1.95
CA VAL A 163 -2.78 12.46 -1.14
C VAL A 163 -2.96 13.07 0.24
N LEU A 164 -1.86 13.46 0.90
CA LEU A 164 -1.89 14.14 2.19
C LEU A 164 -2.62 15.48 2.13
N LYS A 165 -2.31 16.32 1.13
CA LYS A 165 -2.95 17.62 0.94
C LYS A 165 -4.45 17.51 0.66
N LYS A 166 -4.88 16.43 0.03
CA LYS A 166 -6.28 16.17 -0.30
C LYS A 166 -7.01 15.30 0.72
N TRP A 167 -6.39 14.96 1.85
CA TRP A 167 -6.94 14.02 2.82
C TRP A 167 -8.35 14.38 3.31
N LEU A 168 -8.57 15.64 3.70
CA LEU A 168 -9.86 16.13 4.17
C LEU A 168 -10.92 16.24 3.06
N GLU A 169 -10.50 16.20 1.80
CA GLU A 169 -11.36 16.33 0.62
C GLU A 169 -11.59 14.99 -0.08
N LEU A 170 -11.11 13.86 0.48
CA LEU A 170 -11.17 12.56 -0.20
C LEU A 170 -12.58 12.13 -0.64
N ASP A 171 -13.62 12.56 0.07
CA ASP A 171 -15.01 12.23 -0.27
C ASP A 171 -15.60 13.12 -1.38
N THR A 172 -14.98 14.27 -1.66
CA THR A 172 -15.37 15.18 -2.74
C THR A 172 -14.60 14.90 -4.04
N LEU A 173 -13.46 14.20 -3.96
CA LEU A 173 -12.67 13.78 -5.12
C LEU A 173 -13.43 12.73 -5.93
N LYS A 174 -14.18 13.19 -6.94
CA LYS A 174 -14.83 12.31 -7.91
C LYS A 174 -14.09 12.33 -9.26
N PRO A 175 -13.94 11.18 -9.93
CA PRO A 175 -13.49 11.13 -11.32
C PRO A 175 -14.31 12.11 -12.17
N LYS A 176 -13.69 12.72 -13.18
CA LYS A 176 -14.41 13.59 -14.11
C LYS A 176 -15.53 12.74 -14.76
N PRO A 177 -16.80 13.19 -14.73
CA PRO A 177 -17.88 12.44 -15.33
C PRO A 177 -17.58 12.24 -16.81
N VAL A 178 -17.79 11.02 -17.29
CA VAL A 178 -17.66 10.69 -18.71
C VAL A 178 -18.84 11.32 -19.42
N VAL A 179 -18.66 12.53 -19.95
CA VAL A 179 -19.69 13.21 -20.73
C VAL A 179 -19.71 12.58 -22.12
N LYS A 180 -20.71 11.73 -22.38
CA LYS A 180 -21.03 11.28 -23.73
C LYS A 180 -21.74 12.42 -24.44
N LYS A 181 -21.22 12.84 -25.59
CA LYS A 181 -21.90 13.77 -26.48
C LYS A 181 -22.58 12.97 -27.59
N ALA A 182 -23.82 13.33 -27.88
CA ALA A 182 -24.57 12.77 -28.99
C ALA A 182 -24.06 13.36 -30.31
N PHE A 183 -23.96 12.51 -31.32
CA PHE A 183 -23.61 12.88 -32.70
C PHE A 183 -24.58 12.19 -33.66
N TYR A 184 -24.83 12.81 -34.80
CA TYR A 184 -25.56 12.18 -35.90
C TYR A 184 -24.74 12.36 -37.18
N ARG A 185 -24.37 11.25 -37.83
CA ARG A 185 -23.55 11.24 -39.06
C ARG A 185 -22.24 12.07 -38.94
N GLY A 186 -21.67 12.12 -37.74
CA GLY A 186 -20.45 12.87 -37.45
C GLY A 186 -20.65 14.31 -36.95
N ASP A 187 -21.87 14.87 -37.02
CA ASP A 187 -22.20 16.22 -36.56
C ASP A 187 -22.68 16.21 -35.10
N PRO A 188 -22.26 17.17 -34.25
CA PRO A 188 -22.63 17.20 -32.83
C PRO A 188 -24.11 17.53 -32.63
N MET A 189 -24.73 16.89 -31.63
CA MET A 189 -26.14 17.08 -31.29
C MET A 189 -26.32 17.71 -29.91
N VAL A 190 -27.41 18.46 -29.74
CA VAL A 190 -27.82 19.08 -28.48
C VAL A 190 -29.28 18.77 -28.19
N TRP A 191 -29.57 18.36 -26.95
CA TRP A 191 -30.94 18.20 -26.46
C TRP A 191 -31.50 19.54 -26.01
N SER A 192 -32.69 19.90 -26.50
CA SER A 192 -33.43 21.07 -26.04
C SER A 192 -34.46 20.66 -25.00
N GLU A 193 -34.27 21.03 -23.74
CA GLU A 193 -35.24 20.77 -22.66
C GLU A 193 -36.60 21.43 -22.93
N THR A 194 -36.61 22.64 -23.48
CA THR A 194 -37.84 23.39 -23.77
C THR A 194 -38.65 22.74 -24.89
N LYS A 195 -37.97 22.26 -25.94
CA LYS A 195 -38.64 21.63 -27.08
C LYS A 195 -38.79 20.11 -26.95
N LYS A 196 -38.12 19.50 -25.97
CA LYS A 196 -37.99 18.05 -25.78
C LYS A 196 -37.57 17.31 -27.05
N LYS A 197 -36.59 17.88 -27.77
CA LYS A 197 -36.10 17.36 -29.05
C LYS A 197 -34.59 17.51 -29.17
N TRP A 198 -34.00 16.64 -29.97
CA TRP A 198 -32.61 16.73 -30.39
C TRP A 198 -32.46 17.68 -31.58
N PHE A 199 -31.35 18.42 -31.60
CA PHE A 199 -30.93 19.26 -32.71
C PHE A 199 -29.52 18.87 -33.14
N VAL A 200 -29.31 18.69 -34.44
CA VAL A 200 -27.99 18.49 -35.05
C VAL A 200 -27.41 19.86 -35.39
N ILE A 201 -26.21 20.14 -34.92
CA ILE A 201 -25.48 21.36 -35.26
C ILE A 201 -24.65 21.07 -36.51
N LYS A 202 -25.06 21.64 -37.64
CA LYS A 202 -24.37 21.50 -38.91
C LYS A 202 -24.12 22.87 -39.51
N ASP A 203 -22.86 23.18 -39.83
CA ASP A 203 -22.45 24.47 -40.41
C ASP A 203 -22.92 25.71 -39.62
N GLY A 204 -23.08 25.58 -38.30
CA GLY A 204 -23.56 26.65 -37.41
C GLY A 204 -25.09 26.77 -37.30
N GLU A 205 -25.84 25.99 -38.07
CA GLU A 205 -27.29 25.92 -38.00
C GLU A 205 -27.77 24.80 -37.08
N TRP A 206 -28.91 25.01 -36.42
CA TRP A 206 -29.55 24.04 -35.55
C TRP A 206 -30.69 23.36 -36.30
N LEU A 207 -30.45 22.16 -36.81
CA LEU A 207 -31.42 21.38 -37.56
C LEU A 207 -32.12 20.41 -36.61
N GLU A 208 -33.46 20.40 -36.61
CA GLU A 208 -34.23 19.46 -35.79
C GLU A 208 -33.92 18.02 -36.22
N PHE A 209 -33.60 17.16 -35.26
CA PHE A 209 -33.35 15.75 -35.52
C PHE A 209 -34.66 15.00 -35.75
N ALA A 210 -34.76 14.32 -36.89
CA ALA A 210 -35.95 13.57 -37.31
C ALA A 210 -35.70 12.06 -37.49
N GLY A 211 -34.54 11.55 -37.02
CA GLY A 211 -34.20 10.12 -37.06
C GLY A 211 -34.65 9.38 -35.80
N GLU A 212 -34.26 8.11 -35.70
CA GLU A 212 -34.54 7.27 -34.53
C GLU A 212 -33.42 7.37 -33.49
N GLU A 213 -33.68 7.05 -32.22
CA GLU A 213 -32.64 7.09 -31.18
C GLU A 213 -31.45 6.15 -31.47
N GLU A 214 -31.69 5.07 -32.22
CA GLU A 214 -30.66 4.12 -32.66
C GLU A 214 -29.64 4.75 -33.62
N ASP A 215 -30.02 5.83 -34.31
CA ASP A 215 -29.14 6.58 -35.22
C ASP A 215 -28.18 7.53 -34.48
N ILE A 216 -28.37 7.72 -33.16
CA ILE A 216 -27.55 8.64 -32.36
C ILE A 216 -26.24 7.95 -31.94
N GLU A 217 -25.13 8.46 -32.46
CA GLU A 217 -23.79 8.05 -32.09
C GLU A 217 -23.35 8.73 -30.78
N TRP A 218 -23.26 7.97 -29.69
CA TRP A 218 -22.74 8.48 -28.43
C TRP A 218 -21.22 8.39 -28.38
N ARG A 219 -20.55 9.54 -28.50
CA ARG A 219 -19.08 9.63 -28.44
C ARG A 219 -18.62 10.10 -27.07
N THR A 220 -17.67 9.37 -26.50
CA THR A 220 -17.01 9.78 -25.25
C THR A 220 -15.96 10.85 -25.56
N MET A 221 -16.12 12.03 -24.98
CA MET A 221 -15.07 13.06 -25.02
C MET A 221 -13.99 12.67 -24.01
N LYS A 222 -12.78 12.36 -24.49
CA LYS A 222 -11.61 12.16 -23.62
C LYS A 222 -11.13 13.48 -23.03
#